data_AF-A0A0F7ZJW4-F1
#
_entry.id   AF-A0A0F7ZJW4-F1
#
_cell.length_a   1.000
_cell.length_b   1.000
_cell.length_c   1.000
_cell.angle_alpha   90.00
_cell.angle_beta   90.00
_cell.angle_gamma   90.00
#
_symmetry.space_group_name_H-M   'P 1'
#
loop_
_entity.id
_entity.type
_entity.pdbx_description
1 polymer ?
#
loop_
_entity_poly.entity_id
_entity_poly.type
_entity_poly.pdbx_seq_one_letter_code
_entity_poly.pdbx_strand_id
1 'polypeptide(L)'
;MESSQPVAVTNQFDDELLIRMDNSLREHPSDNTCRPVEPPLTAQGTQFEPFDVPFRPPEVQQLPNTPLALFEAFVPSDLVEKWVQWTNTEPFTRSQASTKWSRRLTWTPTTTSEVYIWLAALIYMGIHRERRLEDHWKTQGLCTSRPSHAIGRFITFNRFSQLFRVIRLCDPKTVISSDYDRANEWSNHIQRVSLSLYQPGSLIAVDECMIRYTGRSKETTKVPNKPIPVGYKVWVVAQRGYFLSWIWHLPKKAMGPVAGPIRRKRPGEIYLNPTQSVVPALTSLLPEQPYHVFLDNLFSSLSLFKALRQRGIGATGTARLNCGISKTLTQHKAADSKGQLDWPWGTLKSIPTPDNLINQLAWKDNALVLILSTVYTGEEVKQRIRRRPNSLTKPQQKAIKREFADQPIKQLPVPTVIAEYNDHMGGVDVGDQLRSYLGFDHPMRRGGWKAIAYGFLLDTVLINTYLLQKRGQPQWPAFQSQVSWRQQLIDELVEKYATQGTSRQRYRSGNDTLPISEHNWARRGSCSRCAACQGFQLGQLRSRSQWHRRQRAPLSTLDDDGLNRRRKVPQSRFGCNTCNVALCRAGDCWYKYHSVI
;
A
#
# COMPACT_ATOMS: atom_id res chain seq x y z
N MET A 1 -15.11 25.91 19.83
CA MET A 1 -14.68 24.89 18.86
C MET A 1 -14.65 25.56 17.51
N GLU A 2 -13.54 26.20 17.18
CA GLU A 2 -13.38 26.91 15.91
C GLU A 2 -13.34 25.90 14.77
N SER A 3 -14.19 26.15 13.77
CA SER A 3 -14.25 25.37 12.54
C SER A 3 -12.92 25.50 11.81
N SER A 4 -12.12 24.43 11.80
CA SER A 4 -10.96 24.27 10.94
C SER A 4 -11.35 24.59 9.50
N GLN A 5 -10.79 25.67 8.94
CA GLN A 5 -11.02 26.03 7.54
C GLN A 5 -10.56 24.87 6.63
N PRO A 6 -11.29 24.59 5.54
CA PRO A 6 -10.90 23.56 4.59
C PRO A 6 -9.62 23.99 3.86
N VAL A 7 -8.50 23.32 4.14
CA VAL A 7 -7.33 23.38 3.26
C VAL A 7 -7.73 22.73 1.94
N ALA A 8 -7.91 23.57 0.92
CA ALA A 8 -8.25 23.14 -0.41
C ALA A 8 -7.10 22.34 -1.02
N VAL A 9 -7.14 21.01 -0.93
CA VAL A 9 -6.37 20.15 -1.84
C VAL A 9 -7.15 20.04 -3.15
N THR A 10 -7.34 21.16 -3.81
CA THR A 10 -7.65 21.20 -5.23
C THR A 10 -6.34 21.03 -5.98
N ASN A 11 -6.33 20.12 -6.97
CA ASN A 11 -5.21 19.78 -7.85
C ASN A 11 -4.73 20.96 -8.74
N GLN A 12 -4.61 22.18 -8.20
CA GLN A 12 -3.91 23.27 -8.83
C GLN A 12 -2.45 23.14 -8.41
N PHE A 13 -1.68 22.41 -9.23
CA PHE A 13 -0.24 22.35 -9.08
C PHE A 13 0.35 23.76 -9.22
N ASP A 14 1.40 24.04 -8.45
CA ASP A 14 2.16 25.29 -8.43
C ASP A 14 2.30 25.93 -9.85
N ASP A 15 1.65 27.07 -10.07
CA ASP A 15 1.68 27.85 -11.33
C ASP A 15 3.07 28.44 -11.63
N GLU A 16 4.04 28.25 -10.73
CA GLU A 16 5.44 28.65 -10.86
C GLU A 16 6.34 27.53 -11.42
N LEU A 17 5.83 26.30 -11.60
CA LEU A 17 6.61 25.21 -12.18
C LEU A 17 6.77 25.34 -13.69
N LEU A 18 7.98 25.69 -14.12
CA LEU A 18 8.34 25.79 -15.52
C LEU A 18 8.86 24.45 -16.05
N ILE A 19 8.01 23.71 -16.74
CA ILE A 19 8.34 22.37 -17.23
C ILE A 19 8.75 22.39 -18.71
N ARG A 20 9.87 21.76 -19.05
CA ARG A 20 10.32 21.58 -20.43
C ARG A 20 10.98 20.22 -20.65
N MET A 21 11.17 19.86 -21.91
CA MET A 21 11.79 18.59 -22.32
C MET A 21 13.22 18.76 -22.86
N ASP A 22 13.75 19.99 -22.91
CA ASP A 22 15.18 20.18 -23.19
C ASP A 22 16.02 19.48 -22.12
N ASN A 23 17.22 19.03 -22.50
CA ASN A 23 18.16 18.39 -21.58
C ASN A 23 17.54 17.22 -20.81
N SER A 24 16.72 16.40 -21.47
CA SER A 24 16.01 15.28 -20.87
C SER A 24 16.15 14.03 -21.74
N LEU A 25 16.38 12.88 -21.10
CA LEU A 25 16.44 11.58 -21.79
C LEU A 25 15.45 10.63 -21.15
N ARG A 26 14.57 10.04 -21.97
CA ARG A 26 13.60 9.05 -21.49
C ARG A 26 14.32 7.80 -21.01
N GLU A 27 13.88 7.26 -19.88
CA GLU A 27 14.39 5.98 -19.36
C GLU A 27 13.88 4.80 -20.20
N HIS A 28 12.61 4.86 -20.64
CA HIS A 28 12.01 3.85 -21.50
C HIS A 28 11.15 4.46 -22.62
N PRO A 29 11.08 3.84 -23.81
CA PRO A 29 10.25 4.34 -24.91
C PRO A 29 8.75 4.37 -24.58
N SER A 30 8.29 3.45 -23.73
CA SER A 30 6.87 3.27 -23.36
C SER A 30 6.41 4.14 -22.19
N ASP A 31 7.28 4.98 -21.64
CA ASP A 31 7.02 5.78 -20.45
C ASP A 31 7.56 7.20 -20.63
N ASN A 32 6.93 8.19 -19.99
CA ASN A 32 7.35 9.60 -20.07
C ASN A 32 8.35 9.98 -18.97
N THR A 33 8.79 9.04 -18.13
CA THR A 33 9.86 9.29 -17.17
C THR A 33 11.16 9.57 -17.88
N CYS A 34 11.79 10.65 -17.48
CA CYS A 34 13.02 11.15 -18.05
C CYS A 34 14.00 11.53 -16.94
N ARG A 35 15.26 11.20 -17.18
CA ARG A 35 16.39 11.71 -16.42
C ARG A 35 16.86 13.05 -17.00
N PRO A 36 17.43 13.92 -16.17
CA PRO A 36 18.14 15.10 -16.67
C PRO A 36 19.37 14.70 -17.51
N VAL A 37 19.69 15.52 -18.49
CA VAL A 37 20.88 15.47 -19.38
C VAL A 37 21.42 16.88 -19.51
N GLU A 38 21.96 17.38 -18.41
CA GLU A 38 22.60 18.69 -18.35
C GLU A 38 24.12 18.54 -18.60
N PRO A 39 24.72 19.42 -19.42
CA PRO A 39 26.15 19.36 -19.71
C PRO A 39 26.98 19.62 -18.44
N PRO A 40 28.16 19.01 -18.30
CA PRO A 40 29.01 19.22 -17.13
C PRO A 40 29.40 20.68 -16.94
N LEU A 41 29.36 21.14 -15.69
CA LEU A 41 29.76 22.50 -15.36
C LEU A 41 31.29 22.67 -15.44
N THR A 42 31.73 23.73 -16.10
CA THR A 42 33.17 24.07 -16.23
C THR A 42 33.65 25.05 -15.18
N ALA A 43 32.77 25.96 -14.74
CA ALA A 43 33.04 26.89 -13.66
C ALA A 43 32.76 26.25 -12.29
N GLN A 44 33.45 26.75 -11.26
CA GLN A 44 33.27 26.33 -9.87
C GLN A 44 33.21 27.55 -8.97
N GLY A 45 32.52 27.41 -7.84
CA GLY A 45 32.50 28.41 -6.78
C GLY A 45 33.77 28.37 -5.93
N THR A 46 33.86 29.31 -4.99
CA THR A 46 34.99 29.45 -4.08
C THR A 46 34.71 28.84 -2.71
N GLN A 47 33.49 29.04 -2.19
CA GLN A 47 33.11 28.62 -0.85
C GLN A 47 31.62 28.27 -0.85
N PHE A 48 31.29 27.02 -0.53
CA PHE A 48 29.89 26.60 -0.44
C PHE A 48 29.16 27.30 0.70
N GLU A 49 27.92 27.71 0.45
CA GLU A 49 26.99 28.27 1.44
C GLU A 49 25.92 27.22 1.80
N PRO A 50 26.06 26.51 2.93
CA PRO A 50 25.06 25.55 3.40
C PRO A 50 23.67 26.19 3.54
N PHE A 51 22.64 25.49 3.07
CA PHE A 51 21.26 25.83 3.41
C PHE A 51 20.94 25.21 4.77
N ASP A 52 20.65 26.05 5.76
CA ASP A 52 20.28 25.58 7.08
C ASP A 52 18.86 25.02 7.08
N VAL A 53 18.72 23.78 7.51
CA VAL A 53 17.42 23.11 7.70
C VAL A 53 17.35 22.67 9.16
N PRO A 54 16.68 23.45 10.03
CA PRO A 54 16.51 23.07 11.42
C PRO A 54 15.88 21.68 11.55
N PHE A 55 16.48 20.82 12.38
CA PHE A 55 15.93 19.49 12.60
C PHE A 55 14.64 19.56 13.44
N ARG A 56 13.54 19.11 12.84
CA ARG A 56 12.26 18.88 13.49
C ARG A 56 11.98 17.38 13.50
N PRO A 57 11.79 16.75 14.66
CA PRO A 57 11.34 15.36 14.70
C PRO A 57 9.90 15.26 14.16
N PRO A 58 9.50 14.12 13.58
CA PRO A 58 8.09 13.89 13.29
C PRO A 58 7.27 13.79 14.56
N GLU A 59 6.04 14.30 14.50
CA GLU A 59 5.10 14.28 15.61
C GLU A 59 3.79 13.61 15.17
N VAL A 60 3.31 12.69 16.01
CA VAL A 60 2.00 12.07 15.84
C VAL A 60 1.03 12.86 16.69
N GLN A 61 0.00 13.42 16.05
CA GLN A 61 -1.06 14.15 16.74
C GLN A 61 -1.91 13.20 17.59
N GLN A 62 -2.77 13.77 18.45
CA GLN A 62 -3.65 12.97 19.30
C GLN A 62 -4.49 12.00 18.44
N LEU A 63 -4.30 10.70 18.70
CA LEU A 63 -5.01 9.66 17.99
C LEU A 63 -6.47 9.57 18.49
N PRO A 64 -7.41 9.14 17.63
CA PRO A 64 -8.76 8.78 18.06
C PRO A 64 -8.73 7.76 19.21
N ASN A 65 -9.82 7.64 19.98
CA ASN A 65 -9.82 6.89 21.25
C ASN A 65 -9.81 5.35 21.09
N THR A 66 -10.11 4.81 19.91
CA THR A 66 -10.10 3.36 19.66
C THR A 66 -9.37 2.99 18.37
N PRO A 67 -8.86 1.74 18.25
CA PRO A 67 -8.26 1.25 17.00
C PRO A 67 -9.19 1.39 15.80
N LEU A 68 -10.47 1.04 15.95
CA LEU A 68 -11.46 1.21 14.89
C LEU A 68 -11.70 2.68 14.54
N ALA A 69 -11.76 3.58 15.51
CA ALA A 69 -11.91 5.01 15.23
C ALA A 69 -10.72 5.57 14.44
N LEU A 70 -9.50 5.07 14.72
CA LEU A 70 -8.31 5.40 13.91
C LEU A 70 -8.44 4.87 12.48
N PHE A 71 -8.94 3.66 12.27
CA PHE A 71 -9.20 3.14 10.91
C PHE A 71 -10.32 3.92 10.20
N GLU A 72 -11.40 4.22 10.91
CA GLU A 72 -12.55 4.99 10.40
C GLU A 72 -12.20 6.44 10.08
N ALA A 73 -11.16 7.01 10.70
CA ALA A 73 -10.63 8.31 10.28
C ALA A 73 -10.16 8.30 8.83
N PHE A 74 -9.64 7.18 8.32
CA PHE A 74 -9.21 7.01 6.92
C PHE A 74 -10.27 6.41 5.99
N VAL A 75 -11.30 5.77 6.57
CA VAL A 75 -12.42 5.15 5.85
C VAL A 75 -13.72 5.53 6.57
N PRO A 76 -14.13 6.80 6.53
CA PRO A 76 -15.22 7.31 7.34
C PRO A 76 -16.58 6.86 6.80
N SER A 77 -17.57 6.81 7.68
CA SER A 77 -18.87 6.22 7.36
C SER A 77 -19.62 6.99 6.27
N ASP A 78 -19.47 8.31 6.21
CA ASP A 78 -20.04 9.17 5.16
C ASP A 78 -19.49 8.83 3.76
N LEU A 79 -18.19 8.56 3.67
CA LEU A 79 -17.54 8.11 2.43
C LEU A 79 -18.07 6.73 2.02
N VAL A 80 -18.19 5.81 2.97
CA VAL A 80 -18.74 4.46 2.71
C VAL A 80 -20.22 4.53 2.33
N GLU A 81 -21.00 5.43 2.94
CA GLU A 81 -22.40 5.67 2.59
C GLU A 81 -22.55 6.15 1.14
N LYS A 82 -21.69 7.07 0.68
CA LYS A 82 -21.65 7.44 -0.74
C LYS A 82 -21.38 6.24 -1.63
N TRP A 83 -20.40 5.39 -1.28
CA TRP A 83 -20.12 4.16 -2.03
C TRP A 83 -21.33 3.24 -2.11
N VAL A 84 -22.06 3.09 -1.00
CA VAL A 84 -23.29 2.31 -0.91
C VAL A 84 -24.36 2.88 -1.82
N GLN A 85 -24.62 4.19 -1.75
CA GLN A 85 -25.60 4.88 -2.59
C GLN A 85 -25.28 4.66 -4.08
N TRP A 86 -24.05 4.94 -4.49
CA TRP A 86 -23.59 4.75 -5.87
C TRP A 86 -23.63 3.31 -6.35
N THR A 87 -23.31 2.36 -5.47
CA THR A 87 -23.36 0.92 -5.77
C THR A 87 -24.81 0.45 -5.94
N ASN A 88 -25.75 1.03 -5.19
CA ASN A 88 -27.17 0.68 -5.24
C ASN A 88 -27.91 1.34 -6.41
N THR A 89 -27.38 2.43 -6.98
CA THR A 89 -27.90 3.05 -8.21
C THR A 89 -27.57 2.17 -9.43
N GLU A 90 -28.59 1.44 -9.90
CA GLU A 90 -28.53 0.54 -11.08
C GLU A 90 -27.27 -0.33 -11.18
N PRO A 91 -27.06 -1.28 -10.25
CA PRO A 91 -25.85 -2.12 -10.24
C PRO A 91 -25.77 -3.04 -11.45
N PHE A 92 -26.92 -3.35 -12.08
CA PHE A 92 -27.04 -4.21 -13.25
C PHE A 92 -28.26 -3.85 -14.09
N THR A 93 -28.11 -3.75 -15.40
CA THR A 93 -29.27 -3.82 -16.32
C THR A 93 -29.69 -5.29 -16.46
N ARG A 94 -30.98 -5.60 -16.32
CA ARG A 94 -31.51 -6.98 -16.42
C ARG A 94 -31.14 -7.68 -17.74
N SER A 95 -31.01 -6.91 -18.82
CA SER A 95 -30.56 -7.38 -20.15
C SER A 95 -29.14 -7.95 -20.18
N GLN A 96 -28.30 -7.65 -19.19
CA GLN A 96 -26.92 -8.17 -19.10
C GLN A 96 -26.81 -9.52 -18.39
N ALA A 97 -27.92 -10.12 -17.97
CA ALA A 97 -27.96 -11.47 -17.40
C ALA A 97 -27.95 -12.49 -18.54
N SER A 98 -26.82 -13.18 -18.72
CA SER A 98 -26.67 -14.20 -19.78
C SER A 98 -27.59 -15.41 -19.60
N THR A 99 -28.13 -15.63 -18.39
CA THR A 99 -29.05 -16.72 -18.07
C THR A 99 -30.07 -16.30 -17.00
N LYS A 100 -31.23 -16.99 -16.99
CA LYS A 100 -32.28 -16.85 -15.95
C LYS A 100 -31.81 -17.17 -14.52
N TRP A 101 -30.66 -17.84 -14.37
CA TRP A 101 -30.05 -18.21 -13.08
C TRP A 101 -28.83 -17.34 -12.73
N SER A 102 -28.62 -16.25 -13.45
CA SER A 102 -27.48 -15.36 -13.23
C SER A 102 -27.47 -14.81 -11.82
N ARG A 103 -26.30 -14.86 -11.16
CA ARG A 103 -26.05 -14.21 -9.86
C ARG A 103 -26.32 -12.70 -9.88
N ARG A 104 -26.43 -12.07 -11.06
CA ARG A 104 -26.83 -10.66 -11.19
C ARG A 104 -28.31 -10.44 -10.89
N LEU A 105 -29.15 -11.46 -11.15
CA LEU A 105 -30.59 -11.42 -10.91
C LEU A 105 -30.94 -11.59 -9.41
N THR A 106 -29.99 -12.06 -8.61
CA THR A 106 -30.12 -12.21 -7.15
C THR A 106 -29.45 -11.07 -6.39
N TRP A 107 -29.24 -9.92 -7.03
CA TRP A 107 -28.70 -8.74 -6.36
C TRP A 107 -29.71 -8.17 -5.37
N THR A 108 -29.20 -7.78 -4.20
CA THR A 108 -29.92 -7.02 -3.19
C THR A 108 -29.11 -5.77 -2.86
N PRO A 109 -29.76 -4.62 -2.57
CA PRO A 109 -29.05 -3.41 -2.16
C PRO A 109 -28.09 -3.69 -1.01
N THR A 110 -26.90 -3.11 -1.08
CA THR A 110 -25.89 -3.17 0.00
C THR A 110 -26.15 -2.09 1.04
N THR A 111 -25.59 -2.27 2.23
CA THR A 111 -25.64 -1.30 3.34
C THR A 111 -24.22 -0.89 3.75
N THR A 112 -24.09 0.21 4.48
CA THR A 112 -22.81 0.68 5.04
C THR A 112 -22.15 -0.39 5.90
N SER A 113 -22.90 -1.01 6.81
CA SER A 113 -22.43 -2.10 7.66
C SER A 113 -21.95 -3.30 6.82
N GLU A 114 -22.64 -3.65 5.74
CA GLU A 114 -22.21 -4.74 4.86
C GLU A 114 -20.92 -4.42 4.09
N VAL A 115 -20.70 -3.16 3.70
CA VAL A 115 -19.46 -2.74 3.05
C VAL A 115 -18.28 -2.77 4.03
N TYR A 116 -18.46 -2.37 5.29
CA TYR A 116 -17.42 -2.52 6.31
C TYR A 116 -17.06 -3.99 6.59
N ILE A 117 -18.06 -4.89 6.65
CA ILE A 117 -17.80 -6.34 6.74
C ILE A 117 -17.06 -6.85 5.51
N TRP A 118 -17.39 -6.31 4.33
CA TRP A 118 -16.68 -6.65 3.10
C TRP A 118 -15.22 -6.15 3.11
N LEU A 119 -14.95 -4.96 3.64
CA LEU A 119 -13.58 -4.47 3.88
C LEU A 119 -12.84 -5.34 4.90
N ALA A 120 -13.47 -5.71 6.02
CA ALA A 120 -12.91 -6.65 6.99
C ALA A 120 -12.52 -7.97 6.32
N ALA A 121 -13.33 -8.46 5.37
CA ALA A 121 -12.99 -9.66 4.62
C ALA A 121 -11.79 -9.48 3.68
N LEU A 122 -11.59 -8.30 3.08
CA LEU A 122 -10.37 -8.01 2.32
C LEU A 122 -9.13 -8.01 3.22
N ILE A 123 -9.22 -7.39 4.40
CA ILE A 123 -8.11 -7.34 5.38
C ILE A 123 -7.79 -8.77 5.86
N TYR A 124 -8.81 -9.56 6.18
CA TYR A 124 -8.68 -10.95 6.60
C TYR A 124 -7.93 -11.81 5.58
N MET A 125 -8.21 -11.64 4.29
CA MET A 125 -7.52 -12.38 3.22
C MET A 125 -6.06 -11.97 3.01
N GLY A 126 -5.65 -10.81 3.52
CA GLY A 126 -4.24 -10.41 3.56
C GLY A 126 -3.44 -11.17 4.62
N ILE A 127 -4.08 -11.49 5.75
CA ILE A 127 -3.51 -12.29 6.85
C ILE A 127 -3.55 -13.78 6.48
N HIS A 128 -4.72 -14.27 6.08
CA HIS A 128 -4.95 -15.67 5.76
C HIS A 128 -4.90 -15.85 4.24
N ARG A 129 -3.80 -16.39 3.73
CA ARG A 129 -3.64 -16.61 2.29
C ARG A 129 -4.16 -17.99 1.89
N GLU A 130 -4.98 -18.01 0.86
CA GLU A 130 -5.49 -19.23 0.24
C GLU A 130 -5.19 -19.22 -1.25
N ARG A 131 -5.03 -20.40 -1.87
CA ARG A 131 -4.72 -20.48 -3.31
C ARG A 131 -5.85 -20.00 -4.20
N ARG A 132 -7.10 -20.22 -3.78
CA ARG A 132 -8.29 -19.75 -4.50
C ARG A 132 -9.14 -18.92 -3.56
N LEU A 133 -9.69 -17.82 -4.08
CA LEU A 133 -10.58 -16.94 -3.33
C LEU A 133 -11.76 -17.69 -2.67
N GLU A 134 -12.31 -18.71 -3.35
CA GLU A 134 -13.43 -19.51 -2.83
C GLU A 134 -13.04 -20.46 -1.67
N ASP A 135 -11.75 -20.76 -1.49
CA ASP A 135 -11.30 -21.69 -0.44
C ASP A 135 -11.51 -21.09 0.96
N HIS A 136 -11.49 -19.76 1.09
CA HIS A 136 -11.91 -19.00 2.28
C HIS A 136 -13.32 -19.32 2.79
N TRP A 137 -14.18 -19.95 1.98
CA TRP A 137 -15.54 -20.33 2.36
C TRP A 137 -15.76 -21.85 2.36
N LYS A 138 -14.71 -22.65 2.18
CA LYS A 138 -14.79 -24.10 2.26
C LYS A 138 -14.47 -24.53 3.69
N THR A 139 -15.36 -25.32 4.28
CA THR A 139 -15.17 -25.83 5.63
C THR A 139 -14.50 -27.20 5.62
N GLN A 140 -13.92 -27.56 6.76
CA GLN A 140 -13.55 -28.93 7.07
C GLN A 140 -14.78 -29.85 6.91
N GLY A 141 -14.52 -31.06 6.44
CA GLY A 141 -15.48 -32.16 6.37
C GLY A 141 -14.86 -33.40 7.00
N LEU A 142 -15.68 -34.43 7.26
CA LEU A 142 -15.26 -35.66 7.95
C LEU A 142 -13.97 -36.30 7.41
N CYS A 143 -13.65 -36.13 6.12
CA CYS A 143 -12.46 -36.69 5.48
C CYS A 143 -11.58 -35.63 4.79
N THR A 144 -11.69 -34.35 5.14
CA THR A 144 -10.88 -33.29 4.51
C THR A 144 -10.30 -32.34 5.55
N SER A 145 -8.97 -32.40 5.75
CA SER A 145 -8.21 -31.47 6.57
C SER A 145 -8.05 -30.13 5.84
N ARG A 146 -8.97 -29.18 6.10
CA ARG A 146 -8.94 -27.82 5.53
C ARG A 146 -9.05 -26.79 6.64
N PRO A 147 -8.42 -25.61 6.48
CA PRO A 147 -8.59 -24.51 7.42
C PRO A 147 -10.06 -24.08 7.47
N SER A 148 -10.51 -23.68 8.65
CA SER A 148 -11.82 -23.05 8.83
C SER A 148 -11.61 -21.54 8.95
N HIS A 149 -12.34 -20.76 8.17
CA HIS A 149 -12.22 -19.29 8.17
C HIS A 149 -13.46 -18.63 8.76
N ALA A 150 -13.28 -17.93 9.87
CA ALA A 150 -14.37 -17.28 10.60
C ALA A 150 -15.09 -16.20 9.76
N ILE A 151 -14.36 -15.50 8.88
CA ILE A 151 -14.90 -14.41 8.07
C ILE A 151 -16.09 -14.84 7.21
N GLY A 152 -16.13 -16.11 6.79
CA GLY A 152 -17.21 -16.63 5.97
C GLY A 152 -18.58 -16.60 6.67
N ARG A 153 -18.60 -16.52 8.00
CA ARG A 153 -19.82 -16.41 8.83
C ARG A 153 -20.54 -15.08 8.63
N PHE A 154 -19.81 -14.03 8.23
CA PHE A 154 -20.35 -12.66 8.16
C PHE A 154 -20.75 -12.25 6.74
N ILE A 155 -20.06 -12.78 5.72
CA ILE A 155 -20.38 -12.54 4.32
C ILE A 155 -20.21 -13.82 3.52
N THR A 156 -21.16 -14.18 2.65
CA THR A 156 -21.05 -15.38 1.82
C THR A 156 -20.12 -15.16 0.63
N PHE A 157 -19.46 -16.21 0.12
CA PHE A 157 -18.62 -16.12 -1.09
C PHE A 157 -19.35 -15.46 -2.27
N ASN A 158 -20.63 -15.80 -2.49
CA ASN A 158 -21.41 -15.23 -3.57
C ASN A 158 -21.65 -13.73 -3.38
N ARG A 159 -21.97 -13.30 -2.15
CA ARG A 159 -22.20 -11.89 -1.82
C ARG A 159 -20.90 -11.10 -1.89
N PHE A 160 -19.81 -11.62 -1.31
CA PHE A 160 -18.47 -11.06 -1.44
C PHE A 160 -18.09 -10.88 -2.91
N SER A 161 -18.30 -11.91 -3.74
CA SER A 161 -18.01 -11.85 -5.19
C SER A 161 -18.90 -10.85 -5.94
N GLN A 162 -20.15 -10.66 -5.51
CA GLN A 162 -21.04 -9.63 -6.07
C GLN A 162 -20.51 -8.24 -5.73
N LEU A 163 -20.29 -7.93 -4.44
CA LEU A 163 -19.77 -6.64 -3.98
C LEU A 163 -18.42 -6.33 -4.61
N PHE A 164 -17.47 -7.27 -4.55
CA PHE A 164 -16.16 -7.14 -5.19
C PHE A 164 -16.27 -6.82 -6.69
N ARG A 165 -17.36 -7.25 -7.35
CA ARG A 165 -17.59 -6.94 -8.76
C ARG A 165 -18.14 -5.53 -8.97
N VAL A 166 -19.14 -5.11 -8.20
CA VAL A 166 -19.98 -3.94 -8.51
C VAL A 166 -19.80 -2.72 -7.63
N ILE A 167 -19.09 -2.85 -6.50
CA ILE A 167 -18.84 -1.72 -5.61
C ILE A 167 -18.25 -0.55 -6.41
N ARG A 168 -18.77 0.65 -6.16
CA ARG A 168 -18.36 1.90 -6.79
C ARG A 168 -17.79 2.83 -5.72
N LEU A 169 -16.64 3.43 -6.01
CA LEU A 169 -15.99 4.39 -5.11
C LEU A 169 -16.08 5.84 -5.61
N CYS A 170 -16.85 6.07 -6.69
CA CYS A 170 -17.09 7.38 -7.27
C CYS A 170 -18.53 7.48 -7.79
N ASP A 171 -19.04 8.71 -7.91
CA ASP A 171 -20.36 8.97 -8.46
C ASP A 171 -20.49 8.40 -9.89
N PRO A 172 -21.53 7.60 -10.20
CA PRO A 172 -21.84 7.12 -11.55
C PRO A 172 -21.91 8.22 -12.63
N LYS A 173 -22.20 9.46 -12.24
CA LYS A 173 -22.28 10.62 -13.13
C LYS A 173 -20.91 11.26 -13.41
N THR A 174 -19.87 10.89 -12.65
CA THR A 174 -18.52 11.39 -12.87
C THR A 174 -18.03 10.97 -14.25
N VAL A 175 -17.47 11.91 -15.02
CA VAL A 175 -16.81 11.59 -16.29
C VAL A 175 -15.49 10.89 -15.97
N ILE A 176 -15.42 9.59 -16.28
CA ILE A 176 -14.24 8.77 -15.99
C ILE A 176 -13.32 8.78 -17.21
N SER A 177 -12.19 9.44 -17.07
CA SER A 177 -11.13 9.53 -18.09
C SER A 177 -10.01 8.52 -17.85
N SER A 178 -9.78 8.13 -16.59
CA SER A 178 -8.72 7.21 -16.16
C SER A 178 -9.17 6.26 -15.06
N ASP A 179 -8.39 5.22 -14.79
CA ASP A 179 -8.61 4.34 -13.62
C ASP A 179 -8.49 5.09 -12.29
N TYR A 180 -7.71 6.19 -12.23
CA TYR A 180 -7.51 7.00 -11.03
C TYR A 180 -8.76 7.74 -10.59
N ASP A 181 -9.57 8.24 -11.54
CA ASP A 181 -10.78 9.04 -11.26
C ASP A 181 -11.76 8.29 -10.36
N ARG A 182 -11.79 6.95 -10.46
CA ARG A 182 -12.63 6.09 -9.64
C ARG A 182 -12.19 6.02 -8.18
N ALA A 183 -10.93 6.31 -7.88
CA ALA A 183 -10.33 6.18 -6.55
C ALA A 183 -9.90 7.52 -5.94
N ASN A 184 -9.98 8.62 -6.70
CA ASN A 184 -9.43 9.92 -6.32
C ASN A 184 -10.07 10.53 -5.06
N GLU A 185 -11.39 10.42 -4.86
CA GLU A 185 -12.03 10.95 -3.65
C GLU A 185 -11.44 10.30 -2.39
N TRP A 186 -11.32 8.97 -2.39
CA TRP A 186 -10.73 8.24 -1.27
C TRP A 186 -9.23 8.52 -1.13
N SER A 187 -8.49 8.56 -2.25
CA SER A 187 -7.08 8.91 -2.27
C SER A 187 -6.80 10.27 -1.62
N ASN A 188 -7.57 11.29 -2.02
CA ASN A 188 -7.42 12.64 -1.49
C ASN A 188 -7.82 12.71 -0.01
N HIS A 189 -8.81 11.93 0.40
CA HIS A 189 -9.17 11.79 1.81
C HIS A 189 -8.05 11.18 2.64
N ILE A 190 -7.44 10.07 2.18
CA ILE A 190 -6.33 9.42 2.90
C ILE A 190 -5.15 10.39 3.05
N GLN A 191 -4.77 11.13 2.00
CA GLN A 191 -3.65 12.09 2.08
C GLN A 191 -3.92 13.20 3.11
N ARG A 192 -5.15 13.75 3.13
CA ARG A 192 -5.54 14.76 4.13
C ARG A 192 -5.47 14.22 5.56
N VAL A 193 -6.01 13.03 5.79
CA VAL A 193 -6.00 12.39 7.12
C VAL A 193 -4.57 12.03 7.53
N SER A 194 -3.75 11.57 6.57
CA SER A 194 -2.35 11.27 6.82
C SER A 194 -1.60 12.48 7.37
N LEU A 195 -1.82 13.67 6.80
CA LEU A 195 -1.19 14.92 7.22
C LEU A 195 -1.84 15.54 8.47
N SER A 196 -3.11 15.26 8.74
CA SER A 196 -3.77 15.75 9.97
C SER A 196 -3.35 14.97 11.22
N LEU A 197 -3.04 13.68 11.08
CA LEU A 197 -2.63 12.82 12.20
C LEU A 197 -1.11 12.72 12.38
N TYR A 198 -0.34 13.10 11.36
CA TYR A 198 1.12 13.01 11.37
C TYR A 198 1.74 14.29 10.82
N GLN A 199 2.39 15.03 11.70
CA GLN A 199 3.17 16.20 11.31
C GLN A 199 4.57 15.75 10.88
N PRO A 200 4.95 15.93 9.60
CA PRO A 200 6.24 15.48 9.12
C PRO A 200 7.38 16.29 9.75
N GLY A 201 8.41 15.55 10.19
CA GLY A 201 9.69 16.14 10.58
C GLY A 201 10.46 16.69 9.36
N SER A 202 11.62 17.30 9.59
CA SER A 202 12.37 17.97 8.50
C SER A 202 12.87 17.00 7.43
N LEU A 203 13.16 15.74 7.76
CA LEU A 203 13.83 14.79 6.85
C LEU A 203 12.81 13.92 6.10
N ILE A 204 12.66 14.11 4.79
CA ILE A 204 11.66 13.40 3.95
C ILE A 204 12.32 12.77 2.72
N ALA A 205 11.71 11.72 2.16
CA ALA A 205 12.18 11.09 0.93
C ALA A 205 11.11 11.13 -0.16
N VAL A 206 11.55 11.33 -1.40
CA VAL A 206 10.70 11.25 -2.59
C VAL A 206 11.22 10.16 -3.51
N ASP A 207 10.33 9.26 -3.90
CA ASP A 207 10.63 8.14 -4.80
C ASP A 207 9.36 7.61 -5.49
N GLU A 208 9.53 6.67 -6.42
CA GLU A 208 8.42 5.92 -7.01
C GLU A 208 8.03 4.64 -6.25
N CYS A 209 6.73 4.34 -6.26
CA CYS A 209 6.14 3.08 -5.81
C CYS A 209 5.38 2.42 -6.97
N MET A 210 5.30 1.08 -6.98
CA MET A 210 4.63 0.30 -8.03
C MET A 210 3.43 -0.49 -7.49
N ILE A 211 2.27 -0.35 -8.12
CA ILE A 211 1.06 -1.12 -7.84
C ILE A 211 0.94 -2.21 -8.90
N ARG A 212 1.16 -3.47 -8.52
CA ARG A 212 1.11 -4.61 -9.47
C ARG A 212 -0.26 -4.70 -10.15
N TYR A 213 -0.27 -4.54 -11.47
CA TYR A 213 -1.44 -4.79 -12.30
C TYR A 213 -1.00 -5.13 -13.73
N THR A 214 -1.42 -6.30 -14.22
CA THR A 214 -1.07 -6.81 -15.56
C THR A 214 -2.28 -6.83 -16.50
N GLY A 215 -3.42 -6.30 -16.06
CA GLY A 215 -4.60 -6.15 -16.90
C GLY A 215 -4.46 -5.00 -17.90
N ARG A 216 -5.44 -4.85 -18.79
CA ARG A 216 -5.46 -3.76 -19.76
C ARG A 216 -5.78 -2.45 -19.04
N SER A 217 -4.87 -1.49 -19.08
CA SER A 217 -5.04 -0.10 -18.62
C SER A 217 -4.14 0.80 -19.47
N LYS A 218 -4.52 2.07 -19.64
CA LYS A 218 -3.71 3.06 -20.37
C LYS A 218 -2.68 3.73 -19.45
N GLU A 219 -2.80 3.52 -18.16
CA GLU A 219 -2.07 4.20 -17.08
C GLU A 219 -1.00 3.31 -16.44
N THR A 220 -0.90 2.04 -16.84
CA THR A 220 0.18 1.15 -16.41
C THR A 220 1.50 1.46 -17.11
N THR A 221 2.58 1.44 -16.35
CA THR A 221 3.96 1.57 -16.82
C THR A 221 4.70 0.24 -16.68
N LYS A 222 5.66 0.00 -17.58
CA LYS A 222 6.67 -1.06 -17.43
C LYS A 222 7.97 -0.44 -16.93
N VAL A 223 8.42 -0.84 -15.75
CA VAL A 223 9.70 -0.44 -15.15
C VAL A 223 10.56 -1.70 -14.98
N PRO A 224 11.43 -2.03 -15.95
CA PRO A 224 12.42 -3.09 -15.81
C PRO A 224 13.23 -2.96 -14.52
N ASN A 225 13.67 -4.08 -13.96
CA ASN A 225 14.51 -4.16 -12.75
C ASN A 225 13.85 -3.84 -11.40
N LYS A 226 12.61 -3.36 -11.35
CA LYS A 226 11.82 -3.32 -10.10
C LYS A 226 11.21 -4.70 -9.80
N PRO A 227 11.02 -5.09 -8.51
CA PRO A 227 10.35 -6.34 -8.14
C PRO A 227 8.93 -6.48 -8.73
N ILE A 228 8.27 -5.36 -8.97
CA ILE A 228 7.00 -5.25 -9.69
C ILE A 228 7.28 -4.54 -11.02
N PRO A 229 7.56 -5.28 -12.12
CA PRO A 229 8.02 -4.67 -13.36
C PRO A 229 6.89 -4.05 -14.20
N VAL A 230 5.62 -4.39 -13.91
CA VAL A 230 4.45 -3.89 -14.65
C VAL A 230 3.34 -3.55 -13.66
N GLY A 231 2.81 -2.34 -13.76
CA GLY A 231 1.77 -1.86 -12.86
C GLY A 231 1.50 -0.37 -12.98
N TYR A 232 0.69 0.17 -12.08
CA TYR A 232 0.57 1.62 -11.93
C TYR A 232 1.79 2.14 -11.19
N LYS A 233 2.40 3.19 -11.71
CA LYS A 233 3.47 3.90 -11.00
C LYS A 233 2.86 5.06 -10.22
N VAL A 234 3.38 5.30 -9.02
CA VAL A 234 2.93 6.36 -8.13
C VAL A 234 4.16 7.10 -7.61
N TRP A 235 4.14 8.41 -7.65
CA TRP A 235 5.20 9.23 -7.03
C TRP A 235 4.81 9.54 -5.60
N VAL A 236 5.67 9.23 -4.64
CA VAL A 236 5.32 9.28 -3.21
C VAL A 236 6.33 10.14 -2.47
N VAL A 237 5.84 10.97 -1.56
CA VAL A 237 6.64 11.58 -0.50
C VAL A 237 6.34 10.86 0.82
N ALA A 238 7.39 10.38 1.49
CA ALA A 238 7.27 9.55 2.68
C ALA A 238 8.33 9.89 3.72
N GLN A 239 8.04 9.52 4.97
CA GLN A 239 8.98 9.61 6.07
C GLN A 239 9.01 8.30 6.87
N ARG A 240 10.16 7.62 6.83
CA ARG A 240 10.38 6.34 7.55
C ARG A 240 9.29 5.30 7.25
N GLY A 241 8.83 5.16 6.01
CA GLY A 241 7.76 4.23 5.62
C GLY A 241 6.33 4.74 5.79
N TYR A 242 6.11 5.91 6.39
CA TYR A 242 4.79 6.54 6.45
C TYR A 242 4.56 7.36 5.18
N PHE A 243 3.49 7.05 4.44
CA PHE A 243 3.17 7.77 3.19
C PHE A 243 2.41 9.05 3.51
N LEU A 244 3.02 10.19 3.22
CA LEU A 244 2.47 11.52 3.53
C LEU A 244 1.52 11.97 2.41
N SER A 245 1.99 11.96 1.17
CA SER A 245 1.23 12.36 -0.02
C SER A 245 1.79 11.69 -1.27
N TRP A 246 1.01 11.70 -2.35
CA TRP A 246 1.40 11.09 -3.62
C TRP A 246 0.70 11.70 -4.83
N ILE A 247 1.33 11.55 -5.99
CA ILE A 247 0.80 11.96 -7.29
C ILE A 247 0.78 10.75 -8.22
N TRP A 248 -0.35 10.53 -8.89
CA TRP A 248 -0.49 9.45 -9.87
C TRP A 248 0.40 9.69 -11.08
N HIS A 249 1.08 8.64 -11.54
CA HIS A 249 1.82 8.72 -12.78
C HIS A 249 0.90 8.66 -14.01
N LEU A 250 1.15 9.53 -14.99
CA LEU A 250 0.40 9.60 -16.25
C LEU A 250 1.33 9.29 -17.42
N PRO A 251 1.53 8.02 -17.81
CA PRO A 251 2.58 7.63 -18.79
C PRO A 251 2.35 8.22 -20.19
N LYS A 252 1.11 8.57 -20.53
CA LYS A 252 0.72 9.11 -21.84
C LYS A 252 0.67 10.64 -21.90
N LYS A 253 0.80 11.35 -20.77
CA LYS A 253 0.82 12.82 -20.75
C LYS A 253 2.27 13.26 -20.91
N ALA A 254 2.70 13.68 -22.11
CA ALA A 254 4.11 13.92 -22.42
C ALA A 254 4.85 14.82 -21.40
N MET A 255 4.16 15.82 -20.85
CA MET A 255 4.69 16.77 -19.87
C MET A 255 4.57 16.30 -18.41
N GLY A 256 4.18 15.05 -18.17
CA GLY A 256 4.02 14.48 -16.83
C GLY A 256 2.72 14.92 -16.14
N PRO A 257 2.51 14.47 -14.89
CA PRO A 257 1.25 14.68 -14.19
C PRO A 257 1.02 16.14 -13.79
N VAL A 258 2.08 16.87 -13.47
CA VAL A 258 2.08 18.20 -12.86
C VAL A 258 1.95 19.35 -13.89
N ALA A 259 2.14 19.06 -15.18
CA ALA A 259 2.25 20.14 -16.16
C ALA A 259 1.01 21.02 -16.31
N GLY A 260 1.26 22.33 -16.19
CA GLY A 260 0.43 23.43 -16.65
C GLY A 260 0.73 23.86 -18.09
N PRO A 261 0.26 25.05 -18.53
CA PRO A 261 0.44 25.54 -19.89
C PRO A 261 1.91 25.81 -20.24
N ILE A 262 2.30 25.50 -21.48
CA ILE A 262 3.68 25.69 -21.96
C ILE A 262 3.99 27.19 -22.05
N ARG A 263 5.02 27.65 -21.33
CA ARG A 263 5.51 29.04 -21.35
C ARG A 263 6.74 29.21 -22.25
N ARG A 264 6.90 30.39 -22.85
CA ARG A 264 8.10 30.75 -23.63
C ARG A 264 9.32 30.86 -22.72
N LYS A 265 10.50 30.49 -23.22
CA LYS A 265 11.76 30.56 -22.46
C LYS A 265 12.09 32.02 -22.15
N ARG A 266 12.37 32.33 -20.88
CA ARG A 266 12.92 33.60 -20.43
C ARG A 266 14.30 33.34 -19.80
N PRO A 267 15.29 34.18 -20.06
CA PRO A 267 16.57 34.11 -19.38
C PRO A 267 16.41 34.22 -17.85
N GLY A 268 17.20 33.46 -17.09
CA GLY A 268 17.20 33.51 -15.63
C GLY A 268 16.18 32.60 -14.92
N GLU A 269 15.21 32.06 -15.65
CA GLU A 269 14.24 31.10 -15.10
C GLU A 269 14.80 29.68 -14.99
N ILE A 270 14.34 28.93 -13.98
CA ILE A 270 14.71 27.53 -13.78
C ILE A 270 13.68 26.63 -14.46
N TYR A 271 14.15 25.77 -15.36
CA TYR A 271 13.30 24.81 -16.06
C TYR A 271 13.58 23.41 -15.54
N LEU A 272 12.52 22.68 -15.22
CA LEU A 272 12.58 21.29 -14.79
C LEU A 272 12.00 20.38 -15.86
N ASN A 273 12.48 19.15 -15.93
CA ASN A 273 11.81 18.14 -16.73
C ASN A 273 10.54 17.60 -16.03
N PRO A 274 9.64 16.92 -16.74
CA PRO A 274 8.42 16.36 -16.16
C PRO A 274 8.63 15.50 -14.92
N THR A 275 9.70 14.71 -14.88
CA THR A 275 9.99 13.82 -13.75
C THR A 275 10.48 14.61 -12.54
N GLN A 276 11.37 15.58 -12.77
CA GLN A 276 11.89 16.46 -11.74
C GLN A 276 10.81 17.36 -11.14
N SER A 277 9.86 17.84 -11.95
CA SER A 277 8.75 18.70 -11.51
C SER A 277 7.82 18.04 -10.49
N VAL A 278 7.84 16.71 -10.40
CA VAL A 278 7.07 15.96 -9.40
C VAL A 278 7.58 16.24 -7.98
N VAL A 279 8.88 16.46 -7.80
CA VAL A 279 9.47 16.70 -6.48
C VAL A 279 8.92 17.97 -5.82
N PRO A 280 9.04 19.18 -6.44
CA PRO A 280 8.47 20.38 -5.85
C PRO A 280 6.95 20.28 -5.71
N ALA A 281 6.25 19.65 -6.67
CA ALA A 281 4.81 19.43 -6.57
C ALA A 281 4.41 18.57 -5.37
N LEU A 282 5.15 17.49 -5.07
CA LEU A 282 4.91 16.66 -3.89
C LEU A 282 5.19 17.43 -2.60
N THR A 283 6.27 18.23 -2.56
CA THR A 283 6.59 19.02 -1.36
C THR A 283 5.57 20.13 -1.12
N SER A 284 4.98 20.72 -2.18
CA SER A 284 3.89 21.71 -2.07
C SER A 284 2.58 21.12 -1.54
N LEU A 285 2.42 19.79 -1.52
CA LEU A 285 1.27 19.13 -0.88
C LEU A 285 1.45 19.00 0.65
N LEU A 286 2.64 19.28 1.17
CA LEU A 286 2.95 19.22 2.59
C LEU A 286 2.73 20.59 3.26
N PRO A 287 2.54 20.64 4.59
CA PRO A 287 2.51 21.91 5.32
C PRO A 287 3.78 22.73 5.07
N GLU A 288 3.64 24.05 4.91
CA GLU A 288 4.76 24.97 4.68
C GLU A 288 5.73 24.95 5.88
N GLN A 289 6.87 24.32 5.68
CA GLN A 289 7.90 24.10 6.69
C GLN A 289 9.25 23.92 5.98
N PRO A 290 10.38 24.19 6.66
CA PRO A 290 11.68 23.83 6.13
C PRO A 290 11.80 22.29 6.11
N TYR A 291 12.02 21.74 4.92
CA TYR A 291 12.27 20.32 4.71
C TYR A 291 13.64 20.10 4.09
N HIS A 292 14.18 18.92 4.36
CA HIS A 292 15.32 18.33 3.69
C HIS A 292 14.85 17.09 2.94
N VAL A 293 14.80 17.18 1.62
CA VAL A 293 14.37 16.09 0.75
C VAL A 293 15.56 15.24 0.29
N PHE A 294 15.43 13.92 0.47
CA PHE A 294 16.35 12.93 -0.06
C PHE A 294 15.80 12.36 -1.38
N LEU A 295 16.66 12.33 -2.41
CA LEU A 295 16.27 12.02 -3.79
C LEU A 295 17.12 10.92 -4.43
N ASP A 296 16.49 10.09 -5.26
CA ASP A 296 17.25 9.21 -6.14
C ASP A 296 17.93 10.01 -7.27
N ASN A 297 18.91 9.37 -7.90
CA ASN A 297 19.59 9.84 -9.10
C ASN A 297 18.67 10.01 -10.31
N LEU A 298 17.43 9.48 -10.28
CA LEU A 298 16.40 9.74 -11.28
C LEU A 298 16.03 11.23 -11.35
N PHE A 299 15.92 11.88 -10.19
CA PHE A 299 15.47 13.27 -10.07
C PHE A 299 16.63 14.27 -10.06
N SER A 300 17.79 13.86 -9.53
CA SER A 300 18.87 14.78 -9.16
C SER A 300 19.46 15.54 -10.36
N SER A 301 19.41 16.87 -10.33
CA SER A 301 20.20 17.79 -11.17
C SER A 301 20.41 19.14 -10.48
N LEU A 302 21.36 19.94 -10.99
CA LEU A 302 21.60 21.29 -10.48
C LEU A 302 20.35 22.17 -10.58
N SER A 303 19.59 22.08 -11.67
CA SER A 303 18.35 22.84 -11.87
C SER A 303 17.31 22.52 -10.78
N LEU A 304 17.10 21.24 -10.46
CA LEU A 304 16.15 20.84 -9.40
C LEU A 304 16.60 21.34 -8.03
N PHE A 305 17.89 21.20 -7.71
CA PHE A 305 18.43 21.59 -6.40
C PHE A 305 18.34 23.10 -6.19
N LYS A 306 18.58 23.89 -7.25
CA LYS A 306 18.38 25.34 -7.23
C LYS A 306 16.92 25.71 -7.04
N ALA A 307 16.00 25.04 -7.74
CA ALA A 307 14.56 25.26 -7.62
C ALA A 307 13.99 24.92 -6.23
N LEU A 308 14.52 23.89 -5.58
CA LEU A 308 14.14 23.51 -4.21
C LEU A 308 14.70 24.52 -3.19
N ARG A 309 15.96 24.92 -3.34
CA ARG A 309 16.57 25.92 -2.45
C ARG A 309 15.86 27.27 -2.52
N GLN A 310 15.44 27.71 -3.71
CA GLN A 310 14.62 28.93 -3.86
C GLN A 310 13.26 28.84 -3.15
N ARG A 311 12.73 27.63 -2.98
CA ARG A 311 11.50 27.36 -2.22
C ARG A 311 11.75 27.12 -0.72
N GLY A 312 12.97 27.34 -0.23
CA GLY A 312 13.33 27.10 1.17
C GLY A 312 13.44 25.61 1.53
N ILE A 313 13.69 24.74 0.55
CA ILE A 313 13.81 23.29 0.73
C ILE A 313 15.26 22.86 0.52
N GLY A 314 15.84 22.22 1.54
CA GLY A 314 17.13 21.53 1.44
C GLY A 314 17.00 20.25 0.63
N ALA A 315 18.02 19.88 -0.13
CA ALA A 315 18.01 18.69 -0.98
C ALA A 315 19.33 17.92 -0.88
N THR A 316 19.27 16.60 -0.92
CA THR A 316 20.44 15.72 -1.05
C THR A 316 20.09 14.50 -1.89
N GLY A 317 20.92 14.18 -2.88
CA GLY A 317 20.62 13.12 -3.82
C GLY A 317 21.86 12.56 -4.48
N THR A 318 21.82 11.28 -4.84
CA THR A 318 22.88 10.67 -5.64
C THR A 318 22.84 11.24 -7.06
N ALA A 319 24.01 11.41 -7.67
CA ALA A 319 24.15 12.15 -8.91
C ALA A 319 24.64 11.26 -10.06
N ARG A 320 24.07 11.44 -11.25
CA ARG A 320 24.60 10.86 -12.49
C ARG A 320 25.60 11.80 -13.16
N LEU A 321 26.42 11.29 -14.07
CA LEU A 321 27.39 12.10 -14.81
C LEU A 321 26.75 13.21 -15.65
N ASN A 322 25.51 13.01 -16.08
CA ASN A 322 24.78 13.87 -16.99
C ASN A 322 23.77 14.79 -16.26
N CYS A 323 23.97 15.06 -14.97
CA CYS A 323 23.06 15.91 -14.18
C CYS A 323 23.55 17.36 -14.00
N GLY A 324 24.52 17.79 -14.81
CA GLY A 324 25.14 19.11 -14.70
C GLY A 324 26.35 19.16 -13.77
N ILE A 325 26.77 18.02 -13.21
CA ILE A 325 27.90 17.94 -12.28
C ILE A 325 29.23 18.40 -12.92
N SER A 326 30.15 18.89 -12.11
CA SER A 326 31.45 19.43 -12.52
C SER A 326 32.20 18.49 -13.45
N LYS A 327 32.82 19.08 -14.48
CA LYS A 327 33.68 18.37 -15.42
C LYS A 327 34.81 17.62 -14.69
N THR A 328 35.36 18.19 -13.63
CA THR A 328 36.40 17.57 -12.81
C THR A 328 35.88 16.30 -12.11
N LEU A 329 34.70 16.35 -11.49
CA LEU A 329 34.12 15.17 -10.83
C LEU A 329 33.72 14.09 -11.83
N THR A 330 33.26 14.51 -13.02
CA THR A 330 32.97 13.60 -14.14
C THR A 330 34.22 12.85 -14.59
N GLN A 331 35.36 13.54 -14.70
CA GLN A 331 36.66 12.93 -15.02
C GLN A 331 37.11 11.94 -13.93
N HIS A 332 36.98 12.31 -12.65
CA HIS A 332 37.30 11.41 -11.53
C HIS A 332 36.45 10.15 -11.55
N LYS A 333 35.14 10.27 -11.80
CA LYS A 333 34.23 9.12 -11.88
C LYS A 333 34.54 8.21 -13.07
N ALA A 334 34.94 8.79 -14.21
CA ALA A 334 35.39 8.03 -15.37
C ALA A 334 36.70 7.28 -15.09
N ALA A 335 37.67 7.93 -14.42
CA ALA A 335 38.93 7.30 -14.02
C ALA A 335 38.69 6.17 -12.99
N ASP A 336 37.81 6.37 -12.01
CA ASP A 336 37.44 5.35 -11.02
C ASP A 336 36.84 4.10 -11.67
N SER A 337 35.92 4.31 -12.63
CA SER A 337 35.28 3.22 -13.36
C SER A 337 36.27 2.37 -14.16
N LYS A 338 37.40 2.95 -14.56
CA LYS A 338 38.52 2.26 -15.23
C LYS A 338 39.57 1.71 -14.24
N GLY A 339 39.39 1.91 -12.94
CA GLY A 339 40.38 1.54 -11.91
C GLY A 339 41.64 2.42 -11.92
N GLN A 340 41.59 3.58 -12.56
CA GLN A 340 42.72 4.51 -12.74
C GLN A 340 42.75 5.63 -11.70
N LEU A 341 41.75 5.69 -10.81
CA LEU A 341 41.70 6.66 -9.72
C LEU A 341 42.31 6.06 -8.44
N ASP A 342 43.50 6.50 -8.06
CA ASP A 342 44.19 6.06 -6.83
C ASP A 342 43.84 6.96 -5.63
N TRP A 343 42.55 7.12 -5.35
CA TRP A 343 42.11 7.78 -4.12
C TRP A 343 42.09 6.79 -2.95
N PRO A 344 42.64 7.16 -1.78
CA PRO A 344 42.40 6.42 -0.54
C PRO A 344 40.90 6.27 -0.26
N TRP A 345 40.52 5.20 0.42
CA TRP A 345 39.14 5.07 0.89
C TRP A 345 38.79 6.24 1.82
N GLY A 346 37.55 6.69 1.80
CA GLY A 346 37.10 7.81 2.63
C GLY A 346 37.40 9.19 2.03
N THR A 347 38.27 9.27 1.02
CA THR A 347 38.59 10.54 0.33
C THR A 347 37.32 11.18 -0.20
N LEU A 348 37.11 12.44 0.15
CA LEU A 348 36.00 13.26 -0.31
C LEU A 348 36.55 14.48 -1.06
N LYS A 349 35.96 14.79 -2.21
CA LYS A 349 36.18 16.05 -2.92
C LYS A 349 34.87 16.81 -3.02
N SER A 350 34.94 18.09 -2.67
CA SER A 350 33.83 19.05 -2.67
C SER A 350 34.11 20.13 -3.72
N ILE A 351 33.14 20.42 -4.58
CA ILE A 351 33.22 21.48 -5.60
C ILE A 351 31.89 22.25 -5.59
N PRO A 352 31.85 23.45 -5.00
CA PRO A 352 30.66 24.30 -5.03
C PRO A 352 30.32 24.74 -6.46
N THR A 353 29.04 24.97 -6.75
CA THR A 353 28.60 25.68 -7.97
C THR A 353 29.09 27.14 -7.97
N PRO A 354 29.17 27.82 -9.13
CA PRO A 354 29.63 29.21 -9.24
C PRO A 354 28.86 30.22 -8.37
N ASP A 355 27.59 29.93 -8.09
CA ASP A 355 26.76 30.71 -7.18
C ASP A 355 26.92 30.30 -5.71
N ASN A 356 27.81 29.35 -5.40
CA ASN A 356 28.08 28.81 -4.07
C ASN A 356 26.90 28.11 -3.38
N LEU A 357 25.75 27.96 -4.04
CA LEU A 357 24.51 27.49 -3.42
C LEU A 357 24.31 25.97 -3.43
N ILE A 358 25.03 25.25 -4.28
CA ILE A 358 24.91 23.79 -4.40
C ILE A 358 26.31 23.19 -4.29
N ASN A 359 26.44 22.19 -3.42
CA ASN A 359 27.67 21.45 -3.27
C ASN A 359 27.65 20.18 -4.11
N GLN A 360 28.74 19.95 -4.84
CA GLN A 360 28.94 18.77 -5.67
C GLN A 360 30.05 17.93 -5.04
N LEU A 361 29.69 16.73 -4.60
CA LEU A 361 30.52 15.89 -3.76
C LEU A 361 30.89 14.60 -4.50
N ALA A 362 32.14 14.19 -4.38
CA ALA A 362 32.62 12.88 -4.80
C ALA A 362 33.30 12.18 -3.63
N TRP A 363 32.75 11.04 -3.21
CA TRP A 363 33.26 10.29 -2.07
C TRP A 363 33.74 8.90 -2.49
N LYS A 364 34.96 8.52 -2.08
CA LYS A 364 35.57 7.24 -2.43
C LYS A 364 35.18 6.15 -1.43
N ASP A 365 34.20 5.33 -1.79
CA ASP A 365 33.86 4.08 -1.09
C ASP A 365 34.48 2.87 -1.83
N ASN A 366 33.70 1.79 -2.03
CA ASN A 366 33.97 0.72 -2.99
C ASN A 366 34.18 1.22 -4.42
N ALA A 367 33.42 2.25 -4.78
CA ALA A 367 33.47 2.99 -6.02
C ALA A 367 33.26 4.45 -5.66
N LEU A 368 33.63 5.36 -6.57
CA LEU A 368 33.42 6.78 -6.37
C LEU A 368 31.91 7.09 -6.43
N VAL A 369 31.34 7.60 -5.35
CA VAL A 369 29.93 7.99 -5.27
C VAL A 369 29.84 9.49 -5.54
N LEU A 370 28.94 9.90 -6.43
CA LEU A 370 28.66 11.30 -6.71
C LEU A 370 27.37 11.72 -6.01
N ILE A 371 27.38 12.87 -5.37
CA ILE A 371 26.24 13.43 -4.64
C ILE A 371 26.11 14.92 -4.91
N LEU A 372 24.87 15.38 -5.00
CA LEU A 372 24.53 16.79 -4.89
C LEU A 372 23.92 17.04 -3.51
N SER A 373 24.26 18.17 -2.88
CA SER A 373 23.65 18.61 -1.64
C SER A 373 23.52 20.13 -1.62
N THR A 374 22.42 20.65 -1.08
CA THR A 374 22.31 22.06 -0.69
C THR A 374 22.56 22.27 0.80
N VAL A 375 22.76 21.21 1.58
CA VAL A 375 22.84 21.26 3.05
C VAL A 375 24.25 20.96 3.55
N TYR A 376 24.92 19.94 3.01
CA TYR A 376 26.17 19.44 3.59
C TYR A 376 27.44 20.00 2.92
N THR A 377 28.44 20.38 3.72
CA THR A 377 29.76 20.82 3.23
C THR A 377 30.60 19.63 2.77
N GLY A 378 30.39 18.45 3.37
CA GLY A 378 31.20 17.26 3.18
C GLY A 378 32.31 17.10 4.22
N GLU A 379 32.50 18.07 5.10
CA GLU A 379 33.43 18.01 6.22
C GLU A 379 32.82 17.31 7.43
N GLU A 380 31.49 17.27 7.51
CA GLU A 380 30.78 16.63 8.60
C GLU A 380 30.93 15.10 8.50
N VAL A 381 31.23 14.44 9.61
CA VAL A 381 31.50 12.99 9.65
C VAL A 381 30.68 12.31 10.74
N LYS A 382 30.15 11.12 10.44
CA LYS A 382 29.52 10.19 11.39
C LYS A 382 30.28 8.86 11.43
N GLN A 383 30.49 8.34 12.63
CA GLN A 383 31.05 7.00 12.80
C GLN A 383 30.01 5.93 12.46
N ARG A 384 30.36 4.99 11.57
CA ARG A 384 29.47 3.89 11.18
C ARG A 384 30.20 2.55 11.21
N ILE A 385 29.55 1.55 11.80
CA ILE A 385 29.99 0.16 11.67
C ILE A 385 29.68 -0.28 10.25
N ARG A 386 30.71 -0.66 9.50
CA ARG A 386 30.61 -1.11 8.11
C ARG A 386 31.10 -2.54 8.01
N ARG A 387 30.47 -3.31 7.12
CA ARG A 387 30.93 -4.65 6.74
C ARG A 387 31.66 -4.55 5.41
N ARG A 388 32.82 -5.21 5.31
CA ARG A 388 33.54 -5.31 4.05
C ARG A 388 32.68 -6.07 3.03
N PRO A 389 32.53 -5.59 1.78
CA PRO A 389 31.83 -6.34 0.75
C PRO A 389 32.48 -7.68 0.48
N ASN A 390 31.67 -8.72 0.24
CA ASN A 390 32.18 -10.06 -0.06
C ASN A 390 32.85 -10.18 -1.44
N SER A 391 32.46 -9.33 -2.40
CA SER A 391 33.00 -9.31 -3.76
C SER A 391 33.84 -8.06 -4.01
N LEU A 392 35.16 -8.23 -4.00
CA LEU A 392 36.17 -7.18 -4.19
C LEU A 392 37.00 -7.41 -5.46
N THR A 393 36.43 -8.05 -6.48
CA THR A 393 37.15 -8.45 -7.69
C THR A 393 37.43 -7.29 -8.65
N LYS A 394 36.74 -6.15 -8.50
CA LYS A 394 36.89 -5.02 -9.42
C LYS A 394 38.04 -4.08 -8.98
N PRO A 395 38.83 -3.54 -9.91
CA PRO A 395 39.93 -2.63 -9.60
C PRO A 395 39.55 -1.44 -8.71
N GLN A 396 38.37 -0.85 -8.94
CA GLN A 396 37.85 0.28 -8.15
C GLN A 396 37.71 -0.03 -6.65
N GLN A 397 37.59 -1.31 -6.26
CA GLN A 397 37.38 -1.75 -4.88
C GLN A 397 38.70 -1.94 -4.09
N LYS A 398 39.85 -1.68 -4.71
CA LYS A 398 41.17 -1.79 -4.06
C LYS A 398 41.29 -0.91 -2.82
N ALA A 399 40.74 0.30 -2.88
CA ALA A 399 40.77 1.27 -1.78
C ALA A 399 40.08 0.72 -0.52
N ILE A 400 38.85 0.20 -0.64
CA ILE A 400 38.15 -0.36 0.53
C ILE A 400 38.85 -1.60 1.08
N LYS A 401 39.50 -2.41 0.22
CA LYS A 401 40.21 -3.61 0.65
C LYS A 401 41.39 -3.24 1.54
N ARG A 402 42.14 -2.21 1.15
CA ARG A 402 43.25 -1.66 1.94
C ARG A 402 42.76 -1.12 3.28
N GLU A 403 41.65 -0.40 3.29
CA GLU A 403 41.11 0.23 4.51
C GLU A 403 40.66 -0.79 5.57
N PHE A 404 40.00 -1.87 5.16
CA PHE A 404 39.51 -2.89 6.08
C PHE A 404 40.60 -3.87 6.55
N ALA A 405 41.74 -3.96 5.85
CA ALA A 405 42.78 -4.96 6.09
C ALA A 405 42.16 -6.37 6.25
N ASP A 406 42.42 -7.08 7.35
CA ASP A 406 41.86 -8.41 7.63
C ASP A 406 40.52 -8.37 8.39
N GLN A 407 40.05 -7.19 8.79
CA GLN A 407 38.81 -7.05 9.55
C GLN A 407 37.59 -7.14 8.62
N PRO A 408 36.65 -8.07 8.83
CA PRO A 408 35.42 -8.14 8.04
C PRO A 408 34.42 -7.04 8.42
N ILE A 409 34.54 -6.49 9.65
CA ILE A 409 33.68 -5.44 10.19
C ILE A 409 34.58 -4.40 10.86
N LYS A 410 34.40 -3.13 10.52
CA LYS A 410 35.21 -2.02 11.04
C LYS A 410 34.33 -0.79 11.27
N GLN A 411 34.59 -0.05 12.35
CA GLN A 411 33.99 1.27 12.57
C GLN A 411 34.79 2.30 11.78
N LEU A 412 34.12 3.04 10.90
CA LEU A 412 34.76 3.96 9.99
C LEU A 412 34.09 5.34 10.01
N PRO A 413 34.87 6.42 9.85
CA PRO A 413 34.34 7.75 9.60
C PRO A 413 33.69 7.80 8.21
N VAL A 414 32.41 8.11 8.15
CA VAL A 414 31.65 8.27 6.91
C VAL A 414 31.10 9.69 6.85
N PRO A 415 31.22 10.42 5.73
CA PRO A 415 30.64 11.75 5.60
C PRO A 415 29.15 11.76 5.97
N THR A 416 28.71 12.75 6.73
CA THR A 416 27.32 12.85 7.23
C THR A 416 26.33 12.82 6.07
N VAL A 417 26.63 13.51 4.97
CA VAL A 417 25.85 13.47 3.72
C VAL A 417 25.58 12.04 3.22
N ILE A 418 26.57 11.15 3.29
CA ILE A 418 26.45 9.75 2.89
C ILE A 418 25.63 8.97 3.92
N ALA A 419 25.95 9.18 5.20
CA ALA A 419 25.31 8.48 6.29
C ALA A 419 23.80 8.77 6.33
N GLU A 420 23.42 10.04 6.23
CA GLU A 420 22.03 10.47 6.25
C GLU A 420 21.27 10.14 4.97
N TYR A 421 21.93 10.23 3.81
CA TYR A 421 21.32 9.75 2.57
C TYR A 421 20.87 8.29 2.70
N ASN A 422 21.74 7.42 3.21
CA ASN A 422 21.42 6.01 3.40
C ASN A 422 20.34 5.77 4.47
N ASP A 423 20.29 6.59 5.52
CA ASP A 423 19.29 6.45 6.58
C ASP A 423 17.88 6.90 6.15
N HIS A 424 17.79 7.86 5.23
CA HIS A 424 16.52 8.55 4.93
C HIS A 424 15.96 8.28 3.54
N MET A 425 16.80 8.06 2.51
CA MET A 425 16.34 7.86 1.12
C MET A 425 15.34 6.69 0.98
N GLY A 426 15.54 5.61 1.75
CA GLY A 426 14.66 4.43 1.73
C GLY A 426 13.27 4.65 2.35
N GLY A 427 12.87 5.90 2.65
CA GLY A 427 11.59 6.20 3.30
C GLY A 427 10.37 5.67 2.54
N VAL A 428 10.38 5.72 1.20
CA VAL A 428 9.30 5.17 0.35
C VAL A 428 9.41 3.64 0.27
N ASP A 429 10.61 3.11 0.05
CA ASP A 429 10.88 1.66 -0.04
C ASP A 429 10.41 0.90 1.21
N VAL A 430 10.65 1.46 2.41
CA VAL A 430 10.17 0.86 3.67
C VAL A 430 8.65 0.74 3.69
N GLY A 431 7.92 1.75 3.20
CA GLY A 431 6.47 1.71 3.13
C GLY A 431 5.97 0.70 2.10
N ASP A 432 6.59 0.65 0.93
CA ASP A 432 6.25 -0.34 -0.11
C ASP A 432 6.51 -1.77 0.35
N GLN A 433 7.63 -2.00 1.03
CA GLN A 433 7.95 -3.28 1.66
C GLN A 433 6.89 -3.68 2.69
N LEU A 434 6.52 -2.78 3.61
CA LEU A 434 5.52 -3.05 4.64
C LEU A 434 4.16 -3.42 4.04
N ARG A 435 3.73 -2.74 2.96
CA ARG A 435 2.50 -3.04 2.23
C ARG A 435 2.54 -4.42 1.56
N SER A 436 3.70 -4.82 1.01
CA SER A 436 3.86 -6.08 0.29
C SER A 436 3.68 -7.34 1.16
N TYR A 437 3.88 -7.25 2.47
CA TYR A 437 3.85 -8.41 3.37
C TYR A 437 2.46 -9.00 3.57
N LEU A 438 1.42 -8.17 3.67
CA LEU A 438 0.05 -8.60 4.01
C LEU A 438 -1.00 -8.06 3.04
N GLY A 439 -0.60 -7.66 1.84
CA GLY A 439 -1.50 -7.17 0.80
C GLY A 439 -2.45 -8.26 0.26
N PHE A 440 -3.49 -7.83 -0.44
CA PHE A 440 -4.45 -8.75 -1.06
C PHE A 440 -3.81 -9.55 -2.20
N ASP A 441 -3.71 -10.88 -2.03
CA ASP A 441 -2.93 -11.77 -2.90
C ASP A 441 -3.77 -12.54 -3.95
N HIS A 442 -5.00 -12.09 -4.25
CA HIS A 442 -5.83 -12.71 -5.28
C HIS A 442 -5.86 -11.88 -6.58
N PRO A 443 -6.02 -12.52 -7.76
CA PRO A 443 -6.09 -11.81 -9.03
C PRO A 443 -7.23 -10.78 -9.07
N MET A 444 -6.86 -9.50 -9.23
CA MET A 444 -7.82 -8.43 -9.41
C MET A 444 -8.27 -8.35 -10.87
N ARG A 445 -9.51 -8.79 -11.12
CA ARG A 445 -10.12 -8.81 -12.45
C ARG A 445 -11.17 -7.69 -12.57
N ARG A 446 -11.32 -7.15 -13.78
CA ARG A 446 -12.37 -6.17 -14.18
C ARG A 446 -12.16 -4.75 -13.61
N GLY A 447 -11.12 -4.09 -14.10
CA GLY A 447 -10.81 -2.68 -13.85
C GLY A 447 -9.62 -2.53 -12.93
N GLY A 448 -8.58 -1.82 -13.37
CA GLY A 448 -7.36 -1.70 -12.59
C GLY A 448 -7.43 -0.65 -11.49
N TRP A 449 -8.48 0.20 -11.48
CA TRP A 449 -8.87 0.98 -10.31
C TRP A 449 -9.01 0.14 -9.03
N LYS A 450 -9.35 -1.16 -9.12
CA LYS A 450 -9.39 -2.05 -7.95
C LYS A 450 -8.02 -2.35 -7.39
N ALA A 451 -7.00 -2.44 -8.25
CA ALA A 451 -5.60 -2.56 -7.84
C ALA A 451 -5.17 -1.30 -7.07
N ILE A 452 -5.59 -0.14 -7.54
CA ILE A 452 -5.36 1.14 -6.86
C ILE A 452 -6.11 1.15 -5.51
N ALA A 453 -7.41 0.85 -5.49
CA ALA A 453 -8.22 0.93 -4.28
C ALA A 453 -7.78 -0.08 -3.20
N TYR A 454 -7.60 -1.34 -3.55
CA TYR A 454 -7.42 -2.40 -2.54
C TYR A 454 -5.99 -2.92 -2.44
N GLY A 455 -5.16 -2.69 -3.45
CA GLY A 455 -3.72 -3.03 -3.43
C GLY A 455 -2.83 -1.81 -3.18
N PHE A 456 -3.39 -0.59 -3.12
CA PHE A 456 -2.65 0.59 -2.74
C PHE A 456 -3.33 1.41 -1.66
N LEU A 457 -4.54 1.92 -1.86
CA LEU A 457 -5.18 2.80 -0.88
C LEU A 457 -5.46 2.07 0.44
N LEU A 458 -6.13 0.91 0.40
CA LEU A 458 -6.40 0.12 1.61
C LEU A 458 -5.11 -0.29 2.32
N ASP A 459 -4.11 -0.77 1.59
CA ASP A 459 -2.83 -1.16 2.20
C ASP A 459 -2.09 0.03 2.81
N THR A 460 -2.12 1.21 2.16
CA THR A 460 -1.59 2.45 2.75
C THR A 460 -2.33 2.81 4.04
N VAL A 461 -3.66 2.71 4.08
CA VAL A 461 -4.43 2.93 5.32
C VAL A 461 -3.98 1.97 6.43
N LEU A 462 -3.85 0.68 6.12
CA LEU A 462 -3.46 -0.32 7.11
C LEU A 462 -2.02 -0.10 7.63
N ILE A 463 -1.10 0.34 6.77
CA ILE A 463 0.29 0.64 7.18
C ILE A 463 0.36 1.97 7.93
N ASN A 464 -0.27 3.03 7.44
CA ASN A 464 -0.24 4.34 8.10
C ASN A 464 -0.87 4.26 9.49
N THR A 465 -2.02 3.60 9.65
CA THR A 465 -2.64 3.38 10.96
C THR A 465 -1.77 2.53 11.90
N TYR A 466 -1.13 1.49 11.37
CA TYR A 466 -0.16 0.68 12.14
C TYR A 466 1.05 1.49 12.61
N LEU A 467 1.57 2.39 11.77
CA LEU A 467 2.69 3.26 12.12
C LEU A 467 2.27 4.36 13.10
N LEU A 468 1.07 4.93 12.95
CA LEU A 468 0.50 5.92 13.87
C LEU A 468 0.38 5.35 15.28
N GLN A 469 -0.25 4.19 15.46
CA GLN A 469 -0.37 3.59 16.80
C GLN A 469 1.00 3.20 17.39
N LYS A 470 1.98 2.87 16.56
CA LYS A 470 3.33 2.48 17.02
C LYS A 470 4.18 3.69 17.44
N ARG A 471 3.96 4.84 16.83
CA ARG A 471 4.77 6.06 17.00
C ARG A 471 4.10 7.12 17.86
N GLY A 472 2.77 7.08 17.96
CA GLY A 472 1.98 7.95 18.80
C GLY A 472 1.78 7.40 20.20
N GLN A 473 0.88 8.04 20.94
CA GLN A 473 0.48 7.68 22.29
C GLN A 473 -1.00 7.27 22.29
N PRO A 474 -1.35 6.07 21.78
CA PRO A 474 -2.73 5.61 21.78
C PRO A 474 -3.23 5.35 23.21
N GLN A 475 -4.55 5.44 23.39
CA GLN A 475 -5.23 5.09 24.66
C GLN A 475 -5.40 3.57 24.85
N TRP A 476 -4.94 2.76 23.89
CA TRP A 476 -4.94 1.30 23.94
C TRP A 476 -3.51 0.74 23.93
N PRO A 477 -3.32 -0.52 24.35
CA PRO A 477 -2.02 -1.19 24.24
C PRO A 477 -1.51 -1.26 22.80
N ALA A 478 -0.29 -0.75 22.55
CA ALA A 478 0.28 -0.71 21.22
C ALA A 478 0.57 -2.11 20.65
N PHE A 479 0.18 -2.33 19.40
CA PHE A 479 0.37 -3.59 18.69
C PHE A 479 1.76 -3.64 18.03
N GLN A 480 2.49 -4.74 18.28
CA GLN A 480 3.89 -4.87 17.83
C GLN A 480 4.05 -5.47 16.43
N SER A 481 2.99 -6.10 15.90
CA SER A 481 3.01 -6.73 14.57
C SER A 481 1.85 -6.24 13.70
N GLN A 482 2.06 -6.24 12.39
CA GLN A 482 0.98 -5.92 11.45
C GLN A 482 -0.15 -6.94 11.50
N VAL A 483 0.15 -8.22 11.76
CA VAL A 483 -0.87 -9.29 11.84
C VAL A 483 -1.81 -9.02 13.00
N SER A 484 -1.27 -8.76 14.20
CA SER A 484 -2.09 -8.45 15.38
C SER A 484 -2.89 -7.15 15.20
N TRP A 485 -2.31 -6.13 14.57
CA TRP A 485 -3.02 -4.88 14.27
C TRP A 485 -4.20 -5.10 13.32
N ARG A 486 -3.96 -5.78 12.19
CA ARG A 486 -5.01 -6.08 11.21
C ARG A 486 -6.09 -7.00 11.80
N GLN A 487 -5.71 -7.95 12.65
CA GLN A 487 -6.66 -8.82 13.36
C GLN A 487 -7.58 -8.02 14.28
N GLN A 488 -7.02 -7.10 15.09
CA GLN A 488 -7.81 -6.19 15.94
C GLN A 488 -8.83 -5.40 15.12
N LEU A 489 -8.41 -4.82 13.99
CA LEU A 489 -9.32 -4.09 13.11
C LEU A 489 -10.43 -4.97 12.54
N ILE A 490 -10.13 -6.21 12.15
CA ILE A 490 -11.14 -7.16 11.67
C ILE A 490 -12.16 -7.44 12.77
N ASP A 491 -11.70 -7.69 14.00
CA ASP A 491 -12.56 -8.04 15.11
C ASP A 491 -13.49 -6.87 15.49
N GLU A 492 -12.96 -5.65 15.60
CA GLU A 492 -13.78 -4.46 15.89
C GLU A 492 -14.75 -4.11 14.74
N LEU A 493 -14.32 -4.25 13.47
CA LEU A 493 -15.21 -4.08 12.31
C LEU A 493 -16.36 -5.10 12.33
N VAL A 494 -16.05 -6.36 12.64
CA VAL A 494 -17.05 -7.43 12.74
C VAL A 494 -18.00 -7.16 13.90
N GLU A 495 -17.48 -6.82 15.08
CA GLU A 495 -18.29 -6.56 16.27
C GLU A 495 -19.29 -5.42 16.03
N LYS A 496 -18.81 -4.27 15.51
CA LYS A 496 -19.66 -3.09 15.26
C LYS A 496 -20.67 -3.33 14.15
N TYR A 497 -20.26 -3.91 13.02
CA TYR A 497 -21.07 -3.92 11.80
C TYR A 497 -21.80 -5.23 11.50
N ALA A 498 -21.37 -6.37 12.05
CA ALA A 498 -22.05 -7.64 11.83
C ALA A 498 -23.37 -7.75 12.61
N THR A 499 -23.62 -6.85 13.55
CA THR A 499 -24.86 -6.80 14.31
C THR A 499 -25.97 -5.99 13.65
N GLN A 500 -25.61 -5.07 12.75
CA GLN A 500 -26.54 -4.16 12.08
C GLN A 500 -26.96 -4.65 10.68
N GLY A 501 -26.25 -5.64 10.11
CA GLY A 501 -26.51 -6.14 8.75
C GLY A 501 -27.69 -7.13 8.64
N THR A 502 -28.42 -7.06 7.52
CA THR A 502 -29.58 -7.92 7.18
C THR A 502 -29.21 -9.33 6.68
N SER A 503 -27.92 -9.69 6.55
CA SER A 503 -27.48 -11.05 6.12
C SER A 503 -27.84 -12.18 7.12
N ARG A 504 -28.57 -11.81 8.18
CA ARG A 504 -28.51 -12.32 9.55
C ARG A 504 -29.25 -13.62 9.88
N GLN A 505 -29.71 -14.44 8.94
CA GLN A 505 -30.49 -15.64 9.35
C GLN A 505 -30.12 -17.00 8.73
N ARG A 506 -29.41 -17.09 7.59
CA ARG A 506 -29.26 -18.39 6.90
C ARG A 506 -27.93 -19.13 7.12
N TYR A 507 -26.91 -18.45 7.65
CA TYR A 507 -25.54 -18.98 7.65
C TYR A 507 -24.84 -19.02 9.02
N ARG A 508 -25.44 -18.39 10.04
CA ARG A 508 -25.01 -18.57 11.44
C ARG A 508 -25.62 -19.84 12.00
N SER A 509 -24.90 -20.48 12.91
CA SER A 509 -25.42 -21.63 13.65
C SER A 509 -26.32 -21.20 14.82
N GLY A 510 -26.76 -19.95 14.86
CA GLY A 510 -27.57 -19.42 15.95
C GLY A 510 -26.85 -18.30 16.68
N ASN A 511 -27.28 -18.04 17.91
CA ASN A 511 -26.54 -17.22 18.84
C ASN A 511 -25.40 -18.05 19.46
N ASP A 512 -24.28 -18.14 18.75
CA ASP A 512 -23.13 -18.97 19.10
C ASP A 512 -22.40 -18.48 20.37
N THR A 513 -22.75 -17.29 20.89
CA THR A 513 -22.17 -16.69 22.12
C THR A 513 -22.99 -16.99 23.37
N LEU A 514 -24.19 -17.57 23.25
CA LEU A 514 -25.00 -17.94 24.41
C LEU A 514 -24.55 -19.31 24.96
N PRO A 515 -24.36 -19.44 26.28
CA PRO A 515 -24.07 -20.73 26.89
C PRO A 515 -25.22 -21.70 26.64
N ILE A 516 -24.93 -23.01 26.54
CA ILE A 516 -25.91 -24.06 26.22
C ILE A 516 -27.17 -24.01 27.11
N SER A 517 -27.04 -23.53 28.35
CA SER A 517 -28.11 -23.32 29.32
C SER A 517 -29.18 -22.31 28.87
N GLU A 518 -28.84 -21.38 27.99
CA GLU A 518 -29.74 -20.35 27.47
C GLU A 518 -30.35 -20.73 26.10
N HIS A 519 -30.04 -21.92 25.59
CA HIS A 519 -30.66 -22.45 24.37
C HIS A 519 -31.94 -23.20 24.72
N ASN A 520 -33.02 -22.93 23.98
CA ASN A 520 -34.33 -23.49 24.27
C ASN A 520 -34.75 -24.55 23.25
N TRP A 521 -35.13 -25.73 23.74
CA TRP A 521 -35.74 -26.80 22.93
C TRP A 521 -37.20 -26.46 22.64
N ALA A 522 -37.56 -26.32 21.37
CA ALA A 522 -38.93 -25.98 20.98
C ALA A 522 -39.39 -26.71 19.71
N ARG A 523 -40.70 -26.71 19.49
CA ARG A 523 -41.31 -27.13 18.23
C ARG A 523 -41.13 -26.02 17.20
N ARG A 524 -40.54 -26.33 16.06
CA ARG A 524 -40.32 -25.43 14.92
C ARG A 524 -41.49 -25.53 13.95
N GLY A 525 -41.82 -24.42 13.29
CA GLY A 525 -42.88 -24.36 12.26
C GLY A 525 -42.56 -25.13 10.96
N SER A 526 -41.32 -25.59 10.77
CA SER A 526 -40.90 -26.35 9.59
C SER A 526 -40.16 -27.64 9.99
N CYS A 527 -40.39 -28.71 9.22
CA CYS A 527 -39.66 -29.96 9.36
C CYS A 527 -38.37 -29.90 8.52
N SER A 528 -37.21 -30.14 9.14
CA SER A 528 -35.94 -30.18 8.41
C SER A 528 -35.03 -31.29 8.94
N ARG A 529 -34.00 -31.66 8.18
CA ARG A 529 -33.01 -32.67 8.60
C ARG A 529 -32.29 -32.23 9.87
N CYS A 530 -32.02 -33.19 10.77
CA CYS A 530 -31.32 -32.93 12.02
C CYS A 530 -29.89 -32.44 11.76
N ALA A 531 -29.55 -31.23 12.22
CA ALA A 531 -28.25 -30.62 11.99
C ALA A 531 -27.09 -31.45 12.58
N ALA A 532 -27.24 -31.93 13.81
CA ALA A 532 -26.23 -32.79 14.45
C ALA A 532 -26.01 -34.11 13.68
N CYS A 533 -27.07 -34.75 13.21
CA CYS A 533 -26.96 -35.98 12.41
C CYS A 533 -26.38 -35.73 11.01
N GLN A 534 -26.34 -34.48 10.55
CA GLN A 534 -25.61 -34.09 9.33
C GLN A 534 -24.13 -33.80 9.61
N GLY A 535 -23.68 -33.89 10.86
CA GLY A 535 -22.32 -33.57 11.28
C GLY A 535 -22.08 -32.09 11.50
N PHE A 536 -23.13 -31.25 11.62
CA PHE A 536 -22.99 -29.84 11.93
C PHE A 536 -22.94 -29.58 13.43
N GLN A 537 -22.11 -28.62 13.83
CA GLN A 537 -22.01 -28.10 15.19
C GLN A 537 -22.28 -26.58 15.23
N LEU A 538 -22.56 -26.06 16.42
CA LEU A 538 -22.67 -24.64 16.73
C LEU A 538 -21.35 -23.96 16.33
N GLY A 539 -21.43 -22.77 15.72
CA GLY A 539 -20.27 -22.11 15.14
C GLY A 539 -19.77 -22.62 13.76
N GLN A 540 -20.18 -23.80 13.27
CA GLN A 540 -19.75 -24.26 11.94
C GLN A 540 -20.49 -23.58 10.78
N LEU A 541 -19.74 -23.19 9.74
CA LEU A 541 -20.26 -22.51 8.55
C LEU A 541 -21.14 -23.43 7.68
N ARG A 542 -22.40 -23.05 7.49
CA ARG A 542 -23.38 -23.84 6.71
C ARG A 542 -23.38 -23.45 5.24
N SER A 543 -22.40 -23.90 4.45
CA SER A 543 -22.42 -23.56 3.02
C SER A 543 -23.55 -24.29 2.28
N ARG A 544 -24.23 -23.59 1.36
CA ARG A 544 -25.22 -24.17 0.44
C ARG A 544 -24.59 -25.20 -0.53
N SER A 545 -23.26 -25.17 -0.69
CA SER A 545 -22.52 -26.10 -1.58
C SER A 545 -22.37 -27.51 -1.01
N GLN A 546 -22.46 -27.70 0.31
CA GLN A 546 -22.52 -29.03 0.92
C GLN A 546 -23.85 -29.74 0.65
N TRP A 547 -24.93 -29.01 0.33
CA TRP A 547 -26.21 -29.61 -0.01
C TRP A 547 -26.22 -30.30 -1.38
N HIS A 548 -25.35 -29.86 -2.30
CA HIS A 548 -25.30 -30.37 -3.68
C HIS A 548 -24.12 -31.29 -3.96
N ARG A 549 -23.14 -31.42 -3.06
CA ARG A 549 -22.08 -32.42 -3.19
C ARG A 549 -22.61 -33.79 -2.78
N ARG A 550 -23.58 -34.33 -3.54
CA ARG A 550 -23.71 -35.77 -3.70
C ARG A 550 -22.37 -36.22 -4.28
N GLN A 551 -21.50 -36.80 -3.47
CA GLN A 551 -20.37 -37.57 -4.00
C GLN A 551 -20.99 -38.59 -4.96
N ARG A 552 -20.79 -38.41 -6.26
CA ARG A 552 -20.84 -39.54 -7.18
C ARG A 552 -19.58 -40.31 -6.87
N ALA A 553 -19.72 -41.37 -6.07
CA ALA A 553 -18.66 -42.35 -5.92
C ALA A 553 -18.35 -42.93 -7.32
N PRO A 554 -17.08 -43.21 -7.66
CA PRO A 554 -16.76 -43.98 -8.84
C PRO A 554 -17.45 -45.36 -8.74
N LEU A 555 -17.96 -45.86 -9.86
CA LEU A 555 -18.43 -47.24 -9.99
C LEU A 555 -17.21 -48.15 -9.91
N SER A 556 -16.89 -48.66 -8.73
CA SER A 556 -15.94 -49.75 -8.55
C SER A 556 -16.59 -50.84 -7.70
N THR A 557 -16.62 -52.04 -8.30
CA THR A 557 -16.77 -53.39 -7.73
C THR A 557 -17.78 -53.55 -6.59
N LEU A 558 -18.90 -54.16 -6.97
CA LEU A 558 -19.87 -54.78 -6.07
C LEU A 558 -19.16 -55.88 -5.26
N ASP A 559 -18.87 -55.60 -3.99
CA ASP A 559 -18.78 -56.64 -2.97
C ASP A 559 -20.21 -56.92 -2.48
N ASP A 560 -20.63 -58.18 -2.59
CA ASP A 560 -22.00 -58.65 -2.31
C ASP A 560 -22.38 -58.70 -0.82
N ASP A 561 -21.47 -58.35 0.10
CA ASP A 561 -21.70 -58.47 1.56
C ASP A 561 -21.85 -57.13 2.31
N GLY A 562 -22.26 -56.08 1.59
CA GLY A 562 -22.45 -54.75 2.16
C GLY A 562 -23.79 -54.12 1.80
N LEU A 563 -24.91 -54.59 2.38
CA LEU A 563 -26.16 -53.84 2.44
C LEU A 563 -25.99 -52.54 3.25
N ASN A 564 -25.27 -51.58 2.68
CA ASN A 564 -25.09 -50.23 3.21
C ASN A 564 -26.42 -49.49 3.06
N ARG A 565 -27.30 -49.69 4.04
CA ARG A 565 -28.35 -48.74 4.41
C ARG A 565 -27.69 -47.37 4.49
N ARG A 566 -27.87 -46.54 3.45
CA ARG A 566 -27.66 -45.09 3.57
C ARG A 566 -28.54 -44.64 4.74
N ARG A 567 -27.94 -44.39 5.92
CA ARG A 567 -28.66 -43.86 7.08
C ARG A 567 -29.32 -42.55 6.62
N LYS A 568 -30.62 -42.59 6.34
CA LYS A 568 -31.41 -41.39 6.03
C LYS A 568 -31.28 -40.49 7.24
N VAL A 569 -30.70 -39.31 7.04
CA VAL A 569 -30.60 -38.31 8.10
C VAL A 569 -32.03 -38.03 8.59
N PRO A 570 -32.32 -38.27 9.89
CA PRO A 570 -33.66 -38.09 10.43
C PRO A 570 -34.12 -36.63 10.28
N GLN A 571 -35.39 -36.45 9.94
CA GLN A 571 -36.03 -35.14 9.91
C GLN A 571 -36.72 -34.89 11.25
N SER A 572 -36.65 -33.66 11.75
CA SER A 572 -37.27 -33.27 13.01
C SER A 572 -38.03 -31.96 12.85
N ARG A 573 -39.21 -31.88 13.48
CA ARG A 573 -39.97 -30.65 13.71
C ARG A 573 -39.60 -30.00 15.05
N PHE A 574 -38.68 -30.59 15.81
CA PHE A 574 -38.20 -30.10 17.09
C PHE A 574 -36.72 -29.76 16.98
N GLY A 575 -36.24 -28.88 17.86
CA GLY A 575 -34.82 -28.57 17.99
C GLY A 575 -34.60 -27.24 18.70
N CYS A 576 -33.47 -26.59 18.45
CA CYS A 576 -33.12 -25.34 19.12
C CYS A 576 -33.81 -24.15 18.45
N ASN A 577 -34.63 -23.40 19.21
CA ASN A 577 -35.28 -22.18 18.75
C ASN A 577 -34.27 -21.04 18.57
N THR A 578 -33.38 -20.89 19.56
CA THR A 578 -32.28 -19.89 19.59
C THR A 578 -31.35 -20.04 18.38
N CYS A 579 -31.08 -21.27 17.96
CA CYS A 579 -30.25 -21.59 16.79
C CYS A 579 -31.03 -21.82 15.50
N ASN A 580 -32.37 -21.80 15.57
CA ASN A 580 -33.29 -22.13 14.49
C ASN A 580 -32.92 -23.40 13.70
N VAL A 581 -32.65 -24.51 14.41
CA VAL A 581 -32.21 -25.79 13.81
C VAL A 581 -33.07 -26.95 14.24
N ALA A 582 -33.29 -27.89 13.32
CA ALA A 582 -33.90 -29.17 13.68
C ALA A 582 -32.85 -30.07 14.35
N LEU A 583 -33.22 -30.67 15.48
CA LEU A 583 -32.42 -31.64 16.21
C LEU A 583 -33.30 -32.83 16.60
N CYS A 584 -32.74 -34.03 16.59
CA CYS A 584 -33.48 -35.23 17.01
C CYS A 584 -33.65 -35.26 18.52
N ARG A 585 -34.85 -35.62 18.98
CA ARG A 585 -35.13 -35.84 20.41
C ARG A 585 -34.50 -37.13 20.94
N ALA A 586 -34.38 -38.15 20.08
CA ALA A 586 -33.97 -39.51 20.44
C ALA A 586 -32.45 -39.74 20.50
N GLY A 587 -31.67 -38.78 21.04
CA GLY A 587 -30.23 -38.97 21.26
C GLY A 587 -29.51 -37.66 21.60
N ASP A 588 -28.18 -37.71 21.73
CA ASP A 588 -27.34 -36.57 22.15
C ASP A 588 -27.19 -35.48 21.10
N CYS A 589 -28.12 -35.36 20.14
CA CYS A 589 -28.06 -34.37 19.07
C CYS A 589 -28.09 -32.93 19.61
N TRP A 590 -28.73 -32.70 20.76
CA TRP A 590 -28.67 -31.41 21.45
C TRP A 590 -27.25 -31.06 21.86
N TYR A 591 -26.58 -31.95 22.61
CA TYR A 591 -25.24 -31.74 23.10
C TYR A 591 -24.20 -31.77 21.98
N LYS A 592 -24.27 -32.73 21.05
CA LYS A 592 -23.36 -32.82 19.88
C LYS A 592 -23.41 -31.59 18.99
N TYR A 593 -24.56 -30.93 18.92
CA TYR A 593 -24.69 -29.69 18.19
C TYR A 593 -24.10 -28.52 18.97
N HIS A 594 -24.40 -28.36 20.26
CA HIS A 594 -23.97 -27.20 21.05
C HIS A 594 -22.59 -27.37 21.73
N SER A 595 -21.94 -28.53 21.62
CA SER A 595 -20.54 -28.73 22.01
C SER A 595 -19.65 -27.92 21.07
N VAL A 596 -19.19 -26.76 21.55
CA VAL A 596 -18.30 -25.83 20.86
C VAL A 596 -16.93 -26.51 20.65
N ILE A 597 -16.30 -26.29 19.48
CA ILE A 597 -14.85 -26.56 19.28
C ILE A 597 -14.08 -25.34 19.78
#